data_AF-A0A929A197-F1
#
_entry.id   AF-A0A929A197-F1
#
_cell.length_a   1.000
_cell.length_b   1.000
_cell.length_c   1.000
_cell.angle_alpha   90.00
_cell.angle_beta   90.00
_cell.angle_gamma   90.00
#
_symmetry.space_group_name_H-M   'P 1'
#
loop_
_entity.id
_entity.type
_entity.pdbx_description
1 polymer ?
#
loop_
_entity_poly.entity_id
_entity_poly.type
_entity_poly.pdbx_seq_one_letter_code
_entity_poly.pdbx_strand_id
1 'polypeptide(L)'
;MRRIWKGAIAATLTAVLIVGTTMFSQSATWDNIKLQYFSWTQVLHDQTQELGDLEKQDIDPEAYSRIDLDELLAGGPPKDGIPSIDAPQFDTAETTPFGEDEWVVGMVVNGEAKAYPYGILNWHEIVNDTIGGVNVSVTYCPLCDTIIAFDRGETTFGVSGKLYQSCLVMYDRADDSLYAQPWALGVVGPAVNRELPMLPAVKARLGSWLAAYPNSQILGTDTGHSRNYFEYPYGTYYTNETLVFPARNQQQLAHHPKEIVSYVWEADDQTPHNQFSGTSAQFVHAELEAAGEIMVELGETPIRARWDQTLDTAIIETLDGEVVPSSTAFAFVYPAFFGED
;
A
#
# COMPACT_ATOMS: atom_id res chain seq x y z
N MET A 1 55.36 -48.13 34.71
CA MET A 1 54.82 -47.88 36.06
C MET A 1 54.10 -46.54 36.05
N ARG A 2 52.81 -46.51 36.47
CA ARG A 2 51.90 -45.36 36.74
C ARG A 2 51.37 -44.57 35.52
N ARG A 3 50.14 -44.89 35.05
CA ARG A 3 48.78 -44.33 35.40
C ARG A 3 48.46 -43.08 34.56
N ILE A 4 47.68 -43.14 33.47
CA ILE A 4 46.21 -43.28 33.29
C ILE A 4 45.38 -42.12 33.89
N TRP A 5 44.80 -41.32 32.95
CA TRP A 5 43.55 -40.52 32.94
C TRP A 5 43.41 -39.25 33.81
N LYS A 6 43.05 -38.13 33.16
CA LYS A 6 41.75 -37.42 33.30
C LYS A 6 41.66 -36.15 32.44
N GLY A 7 40.57 -36.05 31.66
CA GLY A 7 39.91 -34.81 31.21
C GLY A 7 40.46 -34.18 29.92
N ALA A 8 39.68 -33.63 29.00
CA ALA A 8 38.23 -33.60 28.81
C ALA A 8 37.99 -33.12 27.35
N ILE A 9 37.15 -33.88 26.63
CA ILE A 9 35.98 -33.39 25.88
C ILE A 9 36.22 -32.32 24.80
N ALA A 10 36.02 -32.77 23.56
CA ALA A 10 35.72 -31.98 22.38
C ALA A 10 34.44 -31.15 22.53
N ALA A 11 34.30 -30.17 21.64
CA ALA A 11 33.13 -29.31 21.39
C ALA A 11 33.20 -27.91 22.01
N THR A 12 33.49 -26.91 21.17
CA THR A 12 33.00 -25.54 21.33
C THR A 12 33.02 -24.86 19.96
N LEU A 13 32.05 -25.25 19.13
CA LEU A 13 31.57 -24.48 17.98
C LEU A 13 30.15 -24.96 17.67
N THR A 14 29.27 -24.75 18.64
CA THR A 14 27.82 -24.88 18.45
C THR A 14 27.15 -23.93 19.44
N ALA A 15 27.11 -22.65 19.08
CA ALA A 15 26.41 -21.62 19.84
C ALA A 15 25.71 -20.61 18.90
N VAL A 16 25.20 -21.07 17.75
CA VAL A 16 24.39 -20.23 16.85
C VAL A 16 23.06 -20.88 16.43
N LEU A 17 22.76 -22.12 16.83
CA LEU A 17 21.58 -22.83 16.28
C LEU A 17 20.57 -23.38 17.31
N ILE A 18 20.61 -22.94 18.57
CA ILE A 18 19.63 -23.36 19.60
C ILE A 18 19.15 -22.16 20.44
N VAL A 19 18.72 -21.09 19.77
CA VAL A 19 17.77 -20.12 20.37
C VAL A 19 16.39 -20.20 19.68
N GLY A 20 16.27 -20.97 18.60
CA GLY A 20 15.06 -21.03 17.77
C GLY A 20 13.95 -21.97 18.23
N THR A 21 14.07 -22.74 19.32
CA THR A 21 13.08 -23.82 19.60
C THR A 21 12.63 -24.01 21.06
N THR A 22 13.06 -23.20 22.03
CA THR A 22 12.70 -23.43 23.45
C THR A 22 12.09 -22.21 24.17
N MET A 23 11.24 -21.44 23.49
CA MET A 23 10.20 -20.64 24.15
C MET A 23 8.83 -20.81 23.48
N PHE A 24 8.46 -22.06 23.18
CA PHE A 24 7.06 -22.44 23.03
C PHE A 24 6.57 -22.98 24.38
N SER A 25 6.11 -22.07 25.24
CA SER A 25 5.07 -22.29 26.28
C SER A 25 5.20 -21.26 27.39
N GLN A 26 4.45 -20.17 27.29
CA GLN A 26 3.44 -19.79 28.29
C GLN A 26 2.71 -18.53 27.82
N SER A 27 1.40 -18.59 27.94
CA SER A 27 0.36 -17.69 27.44
C SER A 27 0.50 -16.21 27.83
N ALA A 28 0.62 -15.33 26.82
CA ALA A 28 -0.04 -14.02 26.72
C ALA A 28 0.16 -13.44 25.28
N THR A 29 -0.95 -13.24 24.57
CA THR A 29 -1.20 -12.44 23.34
C THR A 29 -0.32 -12.65 22.09
N TRP A 30 -0.94 -13.27 21.08
CA TRP A 30 -0.48 -13.46 19.70
C TRP A 30 -0.82 -12.27 18.79
N ASP A 31 -0.96 -11.06 19.33
CA ASP A 31 -1.74 -9.98 18.70
C ASP A 31 -1.04 -9.25 17.54
N ASN A 32 0.15 -9.64 17.06
CA ASN A 32 0.79 -8.87 15.99
C ASN A 32 1.96 -9.55 15.25
N ILE A 33 1.68 -10.60 14.48
CA ILE A 33 2.73 -11.24 13.65
C ILE A 33 3.32 -10.25 12.65
N LYS A 34 2.50 -9.51 11.88
CA LYS A 34 2.99 -8.54 10.89
C LYS A 34 3.86 -7.46 11.55
N LEU A 35 3.36 -6.77 12.58
CA LEU A 35 4.15 -5.73 13.28
C LEU A 35 5.39 -6.25 14.00
N GLN A 36 5.37 -7.47 14.54
CA GLN A 36 6.58 -8.07 15.11
C GLN A 36 7.63 -8.25 14.01
N TYR A 37 7.31 -8.87 12.88
CA TYR A 37 8.25 -9.00 11.75
C TYR A 37 8.78 -7.63 11.27
N PHE A 38 7.94 -6.59 11.19
CA PHE A 38 8.35 -5.23 10.85
C PHE A 38 9.38 -4.67 11.87
N SER A 39 9.13 -4.79 13.18
CA SER A 39 10.02 -4.26 14.22
C SER A 39 11.42 -4.90 14.27
N TRP A 40 11.55 -6.17 13.86
CA TRP A 40 12.83 -6.88 13.82
C TRP A 40 13.64 -6.58 12.55
N THR A 41 12.98 -6.14 11.48
CA THR A 41 13.59 -5.94 10.15
C THR A 41 13.88 -4.48 9.80
N GLN A 42 13.35 -3.51 10.56
CA GLN A 42 13.71 -2.08 10.45
C GLN A 42 15.22 -1.79 10.45
N VAL A 43 16.04 -2.67 11.05
CA VAL A 43 17.49 -2.49 11.15
C VAL A 43 18.25 -3.07 9.94
N LEU A 44 17.58 -3.83 9.07
CA LEU A 44 18.20 -4.46 7.89
C LEU A 44 17.74 -3.74 6.62
N HIS A 45 18.56 -2.82 6.11
CA HIS A 45 18.45 -2.33 4.75
C HIS A 45 19.04 -3.40 3.81
N ASP A 46 18.24 -4.43 3.51
CA ASP A 46 18.62 -5.42 2.51
C ASP A 46 17.85 -5.17 1.21
N GLN A 47 18.57 -4.66 0.21
CA GLN A 47 18.07 -4.38 -1.15
C GLN A 47 18.63 -5.38 -2.17
N THR A 48 19.37 -6.37 -1.70
CA THR A 48 20.24 -7.21 -2.53
C THR A 48 19.44 -8.01 -3.55
N GLN A 49 18.20 -8.37 -3.24
CA GLN A 49 17.36 -9.13 -4.15
C GLN A 49 16.91 -8.27 -5.35
N GLU A 50 16.37 -7.08 -5.11
CA GLU A 50 15.81 -6.22 -6.14
C GLU A 50 16.90 -5.57 -7.00
N LEU A 51 17.94 -5.03 -6.36
CA LEU A 51 19.10 -4.50 -7.08
C LEU A 51 19.81 -5.62 -7.85
N GLY A 52 19.92 -6.81 -7.26
CA GLY A 52 20.51 -7.98 -7.93
C GLY A 52 19.68 -8.49 -9.12
N ASP A 53 18.34 -8.35 -9.09
CA ASP A 53 17.49 -8.68 -10.24
C ASP A 53 17.65 -7.66 -11.38
N LEU A 54 17.82 -6.37 -11.07
CA LEU A 54 18.14 -5.33 -12.05
C LEU A 54 19.56 -5.46 -12.62
N GLU A 55 20.55 -5.77 -11.79
CA GLU A 55 21.93 -6.01 -12.21
C GLU A 55 22.03 -7.19 -13.18
N LYS A 56 21.24 -8.27 -12.97
CA LYS A 56 21.15 -9.39 -13.91
C LYS A 56 20.63 -8.98 -15.29
N GLN A 57 19.92 -7.86 -15.38
CA GLN A 57 19.41 -7.28 -16.61
C GLN A 57 20.40 -6.27 -17.25
N ASP A 58 21.61 -6.13 -16.70
CA ASP A 58 22.63 -5.15 -17.13
C ASP A 58 22.19 -3.69 -16.94
N ILE A 59 21.37 -3.45 -15.91
CA ILE A 59 20.86 -2.12 -15.54
C ILE A 59 21.59 -1.64 -14.28
N ASP A 60 22.14 -0.43 -14.34
CA ASP A 60 22.74 0.25 -13.19
C ASP A 60 21.65 0.89 -12.32
N PRO A 61 21.33 0.36 -11.13
CA PRO A 61 20.19 0.86 -10.35
C PRO A 61 20.34 2.32 -9.90
N GLU A 62 21.57 2.82 -9.71
CA GLU A 62 21.81 4.22 -9.33
C GLU A 62 21.57 5.18 -10.51
N ALA A 63 21.81 4.72 -11.74
CA ALA A 63 21.48 5.48 -12.95
C ALA A 63 19.99 5.47 -13.30
N TYR A 64 19.24 4.50 -12.75
CA TYR A 64 17.81 4.28 -13.01
C TYR A 64 16.96 4.39 -11.74
N SER A 65 17.32 5.31 -10.83
CA SER A 65 16.55 5.62 -9.61
C SER A 65 16.01 7.06 -9.59
N ARG A 66 14.73 7.17 -9.22
CA ARG A 66 14.00 8.42 -8.96
C ARG A 66 14.23 8.93 -7.54
N ILE A 67 14.54 8.02 -6.62
CA ILE A 67 14.61 8.21 -5.18
C ILE A 67 16.00 7.86 -4.66
N ASP A 68 16.34 8.38 -3.49
CA ASP A 68 17.54 7.96 -2.79
C ASP A 68 17.36 6.49 -2.37
N LEU A 69 18.27 5.61 -2.82
CA LEU A 69 18.10 4.17 -2.58
C LEU A 69 18.13 3.85 -1.10
N ASP A 70 18.86 4.56 -0.26
CA ASP A 70 18.86 4.34 1.20
C ASP A 70 17.50 4.59 1.87
N GLU A 71 16.57 5.30 1.22
CA GLU A 71 15.18 5.47 1.68
C GLU A 71 14.26 4.30 1.26
N LEU A 72 14.73 3.35 0.46
CA LEU A 72 14.01 2.14 0.07
C LEU A 72 14.22 1.03 1.13
N LEU A 73 13.31 0.96 2.09
CA LEU A 73 13.43 0.12 3.28
C LEU A 73 12.82 -1.27 3.08
N ALA A 74 13.39 -2.27 3.76
CA ALA A 74 12.78 -3.60 3.82
C ALA A 74 11.60 -3.61 4.79
N GLY A 75 10.42 -3.98 4.29
CA GLY A 75 9.23 -4.22 5.10
C GLY A 75 9.28 -5.55 5.87
N GLY A 76 10.24 -6.42 5.60
CA GLY A 76 10.43 -7.68 6.33
C GLY A 76 9.96 -8.92 5.57
N PRO A 77 8.76 -8.97 4.96
CA PRO A 77 8.48 -9.96 3.93
C PRO A 77 9.41 -9.77 2.73
N PRO A 78 9.91 -10.85 2.10
CA PRO A 78 10.62 -10.75 0.82
C PRO A 78 9.64 -10.38 -0.30
N LYS A 79 10.17 -10.17 -1.51
CA LYS A 79 9.37 -10.08 -2.75
C LYS A 79 8.36 -11.23 -2.84
N ASP A 80 7.10 -10.89 -3.10
CA ASP A 80 5.91 -11.78 -3.05
C ASP A 80 5.67 -12.50 -1.71
N GLY A 81 6.34 -12.11 -0.62
CA GLY A 81 6.08 -12.60 0.73
C GLY A 81 4.68 -12.22 1.24
N ILE A 82 4.09 -11.19 0.63
CA ILE A 82 2.67 -10.85 0.69
C ILE A 82 2.12 -11.15 -0.72
N PRO A 83 1.39 -12.25 -0.91
CA PRO A 83 0.98 -12.67 -2.24
C PRO A 83 -0.14 -11.76 -2.77
N SER A 84 0.02 -11.22 -3.99
CA SER A 84 -1.09 -10.57 -4.69
C SER A 84 -2.18 -11.58 -5.07
N ILE A 85 -3.39 -11.09 -5.32
CA ILE A 85 -4.48 -11.90 -5.89
C ILE A 85 -4.52 -11.64 -7.40
N ASP A 86 -4.15 -12.65 -8.18
CA ASP A 86 -4.06 -12.54 -9.65
C ASP A 86 -5.22 -13.22 -10.40
N ALA A 87 -6.07 -13.94 -9.68
CA ALA A 87 -7.26 -14.62 -10.20
C ALA A 87 -8.45 -14.43 -9.24
N PRO A 88 -8.88 -13.18 -9.00
CA PRO A 88 -9.89 -12.87 -7.99
C PRO A 88 -11.21 -13.59 -8.27
N GLN A 89 -11.79 -14.16 -7.22
CA GLN A 89 -13.15 -14.70 -7.23
C GLN A 89 -14.07 -13.73 -6.51
N PHE A 90 -15.32 -13.61 -6.97
CA PHE A 90 -16.25 -12.61 -6.47
C PHE A 90 -17.53 -13.23 -5.92
N ASP A 91 -17.94 -12.70 -4.78
CA ASP A 91 -19.24 -12.85 -4.18
C ASP A 91 -20.21 -11.77 -4.68
N THR A 92 -21.48 -11.95 -4.31
CA THR A 92 -22.58 -10.99 -4.48
C THR A 92 -22.92 -10.33 -3.16
N ALA A 93 -23.80 -9.32 -3.18
CA ALA A 93 -24.32 -8.71 -1.97
C ALA A 93 -25.00 -9.72 -1.03
N GLU A 94 -25.56 -10.81 -1.57
CA GLU A 94 -26.23 -11.86 -0.80
C GLU A 94 -25.28 -12.94 -0.26
N THR A 95 -24.12 -13.14 -0.89
CA THR A 95 -23.19 -14.24 -0.54
C THR A 95 -21.95 -13.78 0.20
N THR A 96 -21.61 -12.49 0.14
CA THR A 96 -20.44 -11.95 0.81
C THR A 96 -20.51 -12.21 2.33
N PRO A 97 -19.42 -12.70 2.94
CA PRO A 97 -19.38 -12.90 4.39
C PRO A 97 -19.06 -11.62 5.16
N PHE A 98 -18.73 -10.52 4.47
CA PHE A 98 -18.40 -9.24 5.09
C PHE A 98 -19.68 -8.48 5.50
N GLY A 99 -19.64 -7.86 6.68
CA GLY A 99 -20.75 -7.04 7.18
C GLY A 99 -20.79 -5.65 6.54
N GLU A 100 -21.89 -4.94 6.73
CA GLU A 100 -22.09 -3.58 6.20
C GLU A 100 -21.01 -2.57 6.67
N ASP A 101 -20.47 -2.78 7.87
CA ASP A 101 -19.41 -1.96 8.44
C ASP A 101 -18.01 -2.27 7.85
N GLU A 102 -17.85 -3.25 6.97
CA GLU A 102 -16.54 -3.53 6.35
C GLU A 102 -16.08 -2.34 5.49
N TRP A 103 -14.82 -1.90 5.65
CA TRP A 103 -14.24 -0.92 4.73
C TRP A 103 -13.91 -1.60 3.40
N VAL A 104 -14.24 -0.95 2.29
CA VAL A 104 -13.94 -1.44 0.94
C VAL A 104 -13.25 -0.36 0.13
N VAL A 105 -12.40 -0.80 -0.79
CA VAL A 105 -12.09 -0.01 -1.98
C VAL A 105 -13.21 -0.27 -2.99
N GLY A 106 -13.97 0.75 -3.32
CA GLY A 106 -15.04 0.70 -4.32
C GLY A 106 -14.58 1.29 -5.64
N MET A 107 -14.90 0.62 -6.75
CA MET A 107 -14.57 1.06 -8.10
C MET A 107 -15.73 0.84 -9.06
N VAL A 108 -15.87 1.74 -10.03
CA VAL A 108 -16.77 1.58 -11.18
C VAL A 108 -15.99 1.84 -12.45
N VAL A 109 -15.93 0.84 -13.33
CA VAL A 109 -15.27 0.97 -14.65
C VAL A 109 -16.24 0.49 -15.72
N ASN A 110 -16.51 1.34 -16.71
CA ASN A 110 -17.45 1.06 -17.81
C ASN A 110 -18.82 0.52 -17.35
N GLY A 111 -19.32 0.99 -16.20
CA GLY A 111 -20.60 0.58 -15.62
C GLY A 111 -20.58 -0.70 -14.79
N GLU A 112 -19.43 -1.38 -14.69
CA GLU A 112 -19.24 -2.53 -13.80
C GLU A 112 -18.69 -2.04 -12.46
N ALA A 113 -19.40 -2.33 -11.37
CA ALA A 113 -19.04 -1.93 -10.02
C ALA A 113 -18.47 -3.12 -9.23
N LYS A 114 -17.33 -2.92 -8.58
CA LYS A 114 -16.72 -3.92 -7.68
C LYS A 114 -16.26 -3.29 -6.37
N ALA A 115 -16.23 -4.10 -5.32
CA ALA A 115 -15.74 -3.76 -4.00
C ALA A 115 -14.66 -4.74 -3.53
N TYR A 116 -13.60 -4.22 -2.93
CA TYR A 116 -12.47 -4.98 -2.42
C TYR A 116 -12.34 -4.77 -0.90
N PRO A 117 -12.78 -5.74 -0.06
CA PRO A 117 -12.74 -5.63 1.39
C PRO A 117 -11.34 -5.44 1.96
N TYR A 118 -11.21 -4.49 2.89
CA TYR A 118 -9.98 -4.22 3.63
C TYR A 118 -9.51 -5.47 4.39
N GLY A 119 -10.43 -6.27 4.90
CA GLY A 119 -10.16 -7.57 5.51
C GLY A 119 -9.31 -8.48 4.63
N ILE A 120 -9.47 -8.43 3.29
CA ILE A 120 -8.63 -9.16 2.34
C ILE A 120 -7.38 -8.34 1.98
N LEU A 121 -7.56 -7.05 1.66
CA LEU A 121 -6.47 -6.18 1.22
C LEU A 121 -5.37 -6.00 2.29
N ASN A 122 -5.70 -6.08 3.57
CA ASN A 122 -4.74 -6.10 4.68
C ASN A 122 -3.75 -7.28 4.61
N TRP A 123 -4.08 -8.34 3.87
CA TRP A 123 -3.25 -9.56 3.73
C TRP A 123 -2.65 -9.73 2.35
N HIS A 124 -3.18 -9.05 1.33
CA HIS A 124 -2.80 -9.24 -0.07
C HIS A 124 -2.25 -7.98 -0.73
N GLU A 125 -2.67 -6.80 -0.27
CA GLU A 125 -2.23 -5.46 -0.69
C GLU A 125 -2.45 -5.11 -2.17
N ILE A 126 -2.47 -6.09 -3.08
CA ILE A 126 -2.66 -5.92 -4.52
C ILE A 126 -3.61 -7.00 -5.05
N VAL A 127 -4.58 -6.57 -5.87
CA VAL A 127 -5.47 -7.44 -6.64
C VAL A 127 -5.36 -7.06 -8.11
N ASN A 128 -4.89 -7.98 -8.95
CA ASN A 128 -4.88 -7.84 -10.40
C ASN A 128 -6.18 -8.41 -10.96
N ASP A 129 -7.06 -7.54 -11.43
CA ASP A 129 -8.42 -7.84 -11.87
C ASP A 129 -8.67 -7.35 -13.31
N THR A 130 -9.87 -7.64 -13.81
CA THR A 130 -10.46 -7.03 -14.99
C THR A 130 -11.87 -6.55 -14.64
N ILE A 131 -12.12 -5.24 -14.82
CA ILE A 131 -13.40 -4.59 -14.49
C ILE A 131 -13.88 -3.86 -15.74
N GLY A 132 -15.09 -4.13 -16.22
CA GLY A 132 -15.66 -3.43 -17.36
C GLY A 132 -14.81 -3.56 -18.64
N GLY A 133 -14.05 -4.65 -18.75
CA GLY A 133 -13.11 -4.91 -19.86
C GLY A 133 -11.74 -4.21 -19.75
N VAL A 134 -11.47 -3.46 -18.69
CA VAL A 134 -10.15 -2.84 -18.42
C VAL A 134 -9.37 -3.71 -17.45
N ASN A 135 -8.09 -3.95 -17.73
CA ASN A 135 -7.20 -4.65 -16.81
C ASN A 135 -6.76 -3.68 -15.72
N VAL A 136 -7.10 -3.98 -14.48
CA VAL A 136 -6.87 -3.07 -13.35
C VAL A 136 -6.00 -3.75 -12.31
N SER A 137 -5.08 -2.99 -11.68
CA SER A 137 -4.50 -3.37 -10.39
C SER A 137 -5.11 -2.48 -9.32
N VAL A 138 -5.75 -3.08 -8.33
CA VAL A 138 -6.29 -2.40 -7.15
C VAL A 138 -5.32 -2.61 -6.00
N THR A 139 -4.85 -1.52 -5.39
CA THR A 139 -3.76 -1.57 -4.42
C THR A 139 -4.14 -0.84 -3.14
N TYR A 140 -3.70 -1.40 -2.02
CA TYR A 140 -3.94 -0.85 -0.69
C TYR A 140 -2.71 -1.05 0.19
N CYS A 141 -2.22 0.03 0.81
CA CYS A 141 -1.16 -0.04 1.81
C CYS A 141 -1.75 0.10 3.22
N PRO A 142 -1.75 -0.97 4.05
CA PRO A 142 -2.28 -0.89 5.42
C PRO A 142 -1.50 0.05 6.35
N LEU A 143 -0.25 0.39 5.99
CA LEU A 143 0.58 1.31 6.77
C LEU A 143 0.26 2.78 6.48
N CYS A 144 -0.29 3.07 5.31
CA CYS A 144 -0.55 4.42 4.80
C CYS A 144 -2.04 4.71 4.56
N ASP A 145 -2.91 3.71 4.67
CA ASP A 145 -4.33 3.76 4.25
C ASP A 145 -4.52 4.22 2.80
N THR A 146 -3.46 4.09 1.98
CA THR A 146 -3.43 4.53 0.59
C THR A 146 -4.15 3.56 -0.32
N ILE A 147 -5.15 4.05 -1.05
CA ILE A 147 -5.90 3.29 -2.06
C ILE A 147 -5.59 3.84 -3.45
N ILE A 148 -5.04 3.00 -4.31
CA ILE A 148 -4.73 3.41 -5.68
C ILE A 148 -5.10 2.28 -6.61
N ALA A 149 -5.85 2.62 -7.64
CA ALA A 149 -6.15 1.72 -8.74
C ALA A 149 -5.71 2.34 -10.05
N PHE A 150 -5.21 1.51 -10.97
CA PHE A 150 -4.72 1.97 -12.27
C PHE A 150 -4.94 0.92 -13.35
N ASP A 151 -4.98 1.37 -14.61
CA ASP A 151 -4.92 0.49 -15.77
C ASP A 151 -3.52 -0.12 -15.86
N ARG A 152 -3.43 -1.44 -15.68
CA ARG A 152 -2.16 -2.19 -15.70
C ARG A 152 -1.77 -2.66 -17.09
N GLY A 153 -2.60 -2.44 -18.12
CA GLY A 153 -2.42 -3.05 -19.43
C GLY A 153 -2.33 -4.57 -19.33
N GLU A 154 -1.33 -5.17 -19.96
CA GLU A 154 -1.18 -6.64 -19.99
C GLU A 154 -0.35 -7.21 -18.84
N THR A 155 0.34 -6.37 -18.06
CA THR A 155 1.19 -6.85 -16.96
C THR A 155 0.40 -7.06 -15.68
N THR A 156 1.02 -7.67 -14.67
CA THR A 156 0.50 -7.74 -13.30
C THR A 156 1.53 -7.19 -12.33
N PHE A 157 1.03 -6.62 -11.23
CA PHE A 157 1.86 -6.06 -10.18
C PHE A 157 1.91 -6.99 -8.98
N GLY A 158 3.09 -7.06 -8.35
CA GLY A 158 3.32 -7.80 -7.12
C GLY A 158 3.83 -6.90 -6.00
N VAL A 159 3.81 -7.43 -4.78
CA VAL A 159 4.35 -6.74 -3.60
C VAL A 159 5.85 -6.98 -3.55
N SER A 160 6.64 -5.91 -3.57
CA SER A 160 8.11 -6.02 -3.55
C SER A 160 8.66 -6.42 -2.18
N GLY A 161 7.89 -6.23 -1.11
CA GLY A 161 8.39 -6.33 0.26
C GLY A 161 9.17 -5.09 0.71
N LYS A 162 9.25 -4.05 -0.12
CA LYS A 162 9.87 -2.76 0.20
C LYS A 162 8.85 -1.68 0.54
N LEU A 163 9.35 -0.67 1.23
CA LEU A 163 8.64 0.54 1.58
C LEU A 163 9.47 1.76 1.20
N TYR A 164 8.81 2.79 0.69
CA TYR A 164 9.40 4.12 0.49
C TYR A 164 8.53 5.10 1.25
N GLN A 165 9.13 5.88 2.16
CA GLN A 165 8.40 6.81 3.05
C GLN A 165 7.23 6.13 3.80
N SER A 166 7.47 4.92 4.32
CA SER A 166 6.48 4.02 4.95
C SER A 166 5.40 3.41 4.06
N CYS A 167 5.34 3.75 2.77
CA CYS A 167 4.29 3.28 1.86
C CYS A 167 4.76 2.16 0.94
N LEU A 168 3.78 1.36 0.51
CA LEU A 168 3.97 0.21 -0.36
C LEU A 168 4.79 0.56 -1.60
N VAL A 169 5.82 -0.24 -1.87
CA VAL A 169 6.48 -0.28 -3.17
C VAL A 169 6.06 -1.55 -3.88
N MET A 170 5.52 -1.37 -5.09
CA MET A 170 5.08 -2.46 -5.96
C MET A 170 6.20 -2.79 -6.93
N TYR A 171 6.13 -3.95 -7.58
CA TYR A 171 6.97 -4.24 -8.74
C TYR A 171 6.13 -4.73 -9.91
N ASP A 172 6.54 -4.38 -11.12
CA ASP A 172 5.95 -4.85 -12.37
C ASP A 172 6.59 -6.21 -12.75
N ARG A 173 5.77 -7.24 -12.97
CA ARG A 173 6.28 -8.58 -13.36
C ARG A 173 6.83 -8.64 -14.78
N ALA A 174 6.57 -7.64 -15.61
CA ALA A 174 7.08 -7.59 -16.98
C ALA A 174 8.58 -7.27 -17.05
N ASP A 175 9.07 -6.40 -16.17
CA ASP A 175 10.43 -5.86 -16.25
C ASP A 175 11.13 -5.63 -14.89
N ASP A 176 10.50 -6.02 -13.78
CA ASP A 176 10.98 -5.83 -12.40
C ASP A 176 11.16 -4.37 -11.96
N SER A 177 10.61 -3.39 -12.69
CA SER A 177 10.59 -2.00 -12.25
C SER A 177 9.80 -1.84 -10.96
N LEU A 178 10.32 -1.05 -10.02
CA LEU A 178 9.68 -0.72 -8.77
C LEU A 178 8.87 0.57 -8.91
N TYR A 179 7.65 0.57 -8.35
CA TYR A 179 6.74 1.70 -8.38
C TYR A 179 6.39 2.13 -6.95
N ALA A 180 6.56 3.40 -6.64
CA ALA A 180 6.09 3.97 -5.38
C ALA A 180 4.57 4.13 -5.48
N GLN A 181 3.83 3.40 -4.62
CA GLN A 181 2.38 3.36 -4.73
C GLN A 181 1.75 4.76 -4.67
N PRO A 182 2.06 5.67 -3.71
CA PRO A 182 1.39 6.97 -3.62
C PRO A 182 1.56 7.89 -4.84
N TRP A 183 2.67 7.77 -5.57
CA TRP A 183 2.88 8.49 -6.83
C TRP A 183 2.41 7.71 -8.06
N ALA A 184 1.99 6.44 -7.90
CA ALA A 184 1.70 5.55 -9.03
C ALA A 184 2.78 5.63 -10.14
N LEU A 185 4.05 5.78 -9.75
CA LEU A 185 5.15 6.17 -10.62
C LEU A 185 6.36 5.25 -10.42
N GLY A 186 7.02 4.90 -11.52
CA GLY A 186 8.22 4.08 -11.53
C GLY A 186 9.39 4.81 -10.88
N VAL A 187 9.93 4.25 -9.81
CA VAL A 187 11.00 4.86 -9.00
C VAL A 187 12.34 4.17 -9.12
N VAL A 188 12.40 2.89 -9.50
CA VAL A 188 13.67 2.17 -9.75
C VAL A 188 13.48 1.21 -10.91
N GLY A 189 14.44 1.16 -11.84
CA GLY A 189 14.45 0.19 -12.94
C GLY A 189 14.07 0.76 -14.32
N PRO A 190 13.82 -0.11 -15.31
CA PRO A 190 13.60 0.28 -16.72
C PRO A 190 12.50 1.32 -16.92
N ALA A 191 11.44 1.28 -16.10
CA ALA A 191 10.28 2.15 -16.20
C ALA A 191 10.35 3.37 -15.25
N VAL A 192 11.54 3.79 -14.82
CA VAL A 192 11.68 5.00 -14.00
C VAL A 192 11.03 6.23 -14.66
N ASN A 193 10.35 7.06 -13.87
CA ASN A 193 9.54 8.20 -14.31
C ASN A 193 8.28 7.85 -15.12
N ARG A 194 7.96 6.56 -15.29
CA ARG A 194 6.70 6.16 -15.94
C ARG A 194 5.56 6.25 -14.94
N GLU A 195 4.54 7.04 -15.27
CA GLU A 195 3.27 7.08 -14.55
C GLU A 195 2.36 5.92 -14.95
N LEU A 196 1.59 5.44 -13.99
CA LEU A 196 0.51 4.47 -14.19
C LEU A 196 -0.83 5.22 -14.35
N PRO A 197 -1.63 4.93 -15.40
CA PRO A 197 -2.90 5.60 -15.62
C PRO A 197 -3.89 5.29 -14.49
N MET A 198 -4.03 6.21 -13.53
CA MET A 198 -4.90 6.02 -12.37
C MET A 198 -6.39 6.00 -12.77
N LEU A 199 -7.15 5.18 -12.05
CA LEU A 199 -8.60 5.04 -12.19
C LEU A 199 -9.27 5.48 -10.88
N PRO A 200 -10.47 6.09 -10.94
CA PRO A 200 -11.19 6.46 -9.73
C PRO A 200 -11.49 5.26 -8.83
N ALA A 201 -11.10 5.38 -7.56
CA ALA A 201 -11.38 4.44 -6.51
C ALA A 201 -11.73 5.22 -5.23
N VAL A 202 -12.61 4.66 -4.40
CA VAL A 202 -13.05 5.33 -3.16
C VAL A 202 -12.97 4.38 -1.99
N LYS A 203 -12.68 4.94 -0.81
CA LYS A 203 -12.86 4.24 0.46
C LYS A 203 -14.30 4.46 0.91
N ALA A 204 -15.04 3.38 1.15
CA ALA A 204 -16.41 3.44 1.64
C ALA A 204 -16.71 2.27 2.57
N ARG A 205 -17.76 2.38 3.39
CA ARG A 205 -18.33 1.21 4.08
C ARG A 205 -19.07 0.34 3.06
N LEU A 206 -19.00 -0.98 3.20
CA LEU A 206 -19.64 -1.93 2.28
C LEU A 206 -21.15 -1.69 2.19
N GLY A 207 -21.81 -1.37 3.31
CA GLY A 207 -23.24 -1.03 3.32
C GLY A 207 -23.56 0.21 2.47
N SER A 208 -22.80 1.29 2.66
CA SER A 208 -22.91 2.53 1.86
C SER A 208 -22.62 2.28 0.39
N TRP A 209 -21.58 1.50 0.09
CA TRP A 209 -21.24 1.11 -1.28
C TRP A 209 -22.36 0.31 -1.95
N LEU A 210 -22.92 -0.69 -1.29
CA LEU A 210 -24.01 -1.51 -1.83
C LEU A 210 -25.33 -0.74 -1.93
N ALA A 211 -25.55 0.29 -1.09
CA ALA A 211 -26.69 1.19 -1.25
C ALA A 211 -26.59 2.00 -2.57
N ALA A 212 -25.39 2.44 -2.95
CA ALA A 212 -25.15 3.14 -4.21
C ALA A 212 -25.06 2.18 -5.42
N TYR A 213 -24.46 1.00 -5.23
CA TYR A 213 -24.14 0.02 -6.28
C TYR A 213 -24.59 -1.39 -5.88
N PRO A 214 -25.91 -1.68 -5.89
CA PRO A 214 -26.46 -2.92 -5.32
C PRO A 214 -26.08 -4.20 -6.06
N ASN A 215 -25.71 -4.09 -7.35
CA ASN A 215 -25.29 -5.22 -8.17
C ASN A 215 -23.76 -5.41 -8.18
N SER A 216 -23.05 -4.80 -7.23
CA SER A 216 -21.59 -4.89 -7.19
C SER A 216 -21.13 -6.32 -6.95
N GLN A 217 -20.00 -6.66 -7.57
CA GLN A 217 -19.23 -7.84 -7.19
C GLN A 217 -18.33 -7.51 -6.00
N ILE A 218 -18.24 -8.40 -5.02
CA ILE A 218 -17.43 -8.20 -3.81
C ILE A 218 -16.33 -9.24 -3.81
N LEU A 219 -15.07 -8.84 -3.66
CA LEU A 219 -13.96 -9.79 -3.64
C LEU A 219 -14.19 -10.84 -2.55
N GLY A 220 -14.23 -12.11 -2.95
CA GLY A 220 -14.54 -13.24 -2.10
C GLY A 220 -13.34 -13.74 -1.32
N THR A 221 -13.62 -14.52 -0.28
CA THR A 221 -12.57 -15.07 0.61
C THR A 221 -11.83 -16.27 0.01
N ASP A 222 -12.32 -16.85 -1.10
CA ASP A 222 -11.63 -17.89 -1.86
C ASP A 222 -10.51 -17.29 -2.72
N THR A 223 -9.43 -16.97 -2.04
CA THR A 223 -8.22 -16.32 -2.57
C THR A 223 -7.11 -17.31 -2.91
N GLY A 224 -7.32 -18.61 -2.64
CA GLY A 224 -6.25 -19.63 -2.67
C GLY A 224 -5.32 -19.62 -1.45
N HIS A 225 -5.55 -18.75 -0.45
CA HIS A 225 -4.74 -18.64 0.75
C HIS A 225 -5.54 -18.87 2.04
N SER A 226 -4.95 -19.56 3.01
CA SER A 226 -5.54 -19.77 4.33
C SER A 226 -5.19 -18.59 5.26
N ARG A 227 -6.09 -17.60 5.33
CA ARG A 227 -5.97 -16.41 6.19
C ARG A 227 -7.26 -16.17 6.98
N ASN A 228 -7.16 -15.45 8.08
CA ASN A 228 -8.32 -14.90 8.78
C ASN A 228 -8.58 -13.47 8.28
N TYR A 229 -9.45 -13.31 7.29
CA TYR A 229 -9.77 -11.99 6.70
C TYR A 229 -10.67 -11.11 7.58
N PHE A 230 -11.15 -11.63 8.71
CA PHE A 230 -12.00 -10.88 9.65
C PHE A 230 -11.23 -10.34 10.84
N GLU A 231 -9.90 -10.46 10.81
CA GLU A 231 -9.00 -10.00 11.87
C GLU A 231 -7.98 -9.02 11.30
N TYR A 232 -7.93 -7.83 11.89
CA TYR A 232 -7.00 -6.78 11.49
C TYR A 232 -5.57 -7.11 11.96
N PRO A 233 -4.59 -7.29 11.05
CA PRO A 233 -3.30 -7.87 11.41
C PRO A 233 -2.26 -6.86 11.94
N TYR A 234 -2.62 -5.59 12.13
CA TYR A 234 -1.71 -4.53 12.58
C TYR A 234 -2.11 -3.95 13.96
N GLY A 235 -2.88 -4.67 14.77
CA GLY A 235 -3.29 -4.29 16.13
C GLY A 235 -3.77 -2.84 16.26
N THR A 236 -3.11 -2.03 17.10
CA THR A 236 -3.50 -0.63 17.34
C THR A 236 -2.93 0.36 16.33
N TYR A 237 -2.19 -0.10 15.31
CA TYR A 237 -1.53 0.81 14.37
C TYR A 237 -2.50 1.76 13.70
N TYR A 238 -3.69 1.31 13.32
CA TYR A 238 -4.67 2.17 12.64
C TYR A 238 -5.04 3.42 13.45
N THR A 239 -5.05 3.33 14.78
CA THR A 239 -5.60 4.37 15.68
C THR A 239 -4.55 5.08 16.52
N ASN A 240 -3.28 4.69 16.46
CA ASN A 240 -2.19 5.31 17.22
C ASN A 240 -1.37 6.30 16.37
N GLU A 241 -0.55 7.12 17.01
CA GLU A 241 0.30 8.11 16.33
C GLU A 241 1.60 7.53 15.74
N THR A 242 1.96 6.30 16.11
CA THR A 242 3.26 5.70 15.75
C THR A 242 3.33 5.39 14.25
N LEU A 243 4.36 5.90 13.58
CA LEU A 243 4.75 5.41 12.26
C LEU A 243 5.73 4.25 12.44
N VAL A 244 5.46 3.11 11.81
CA VAL A 244 6.35 1.93 11.91
C VAL A 244 7.65 2.21 11.18
N PHE A 245 7.59 2.86 10.02
CA PHE A 245 8.77 3.28 9.28
C PHE A 245 8.90 4.81 9.34
N PRO A 246 10.10 5.36 9.13
CA PRO A 246 10.26 6.80 9.03
C PRO A 246 9.53 7.32 7.77
N ALA A 247 9.09 8.56 7.88
CA ALA A 247 8.62 9.37 6.77
C ALA A 247 9.20 10.78 6.97
N ARG A 248 9.58 11.46 5.88
CA ARG A 248 10.10 12.83 5.92
C ARG A 248 9.00 13.86 6.07
N ASN A 249 9.37 15.11 6.33
CA ASN A 249 8.47 16.28 6.34
C ASN A 249 7.32 16.21 7.36
N GLN A 250 7.45 15.38 8.39
CA GLN A 250 6.42 15.18 9.42
C GLN A 250 6.22 16.41 10.33
N GLN A 251 7.20 17.31 10.36
CA GLN A 251 7.09 18.62 11.00
C GLN A 251 6.05 19.54 10.35
N GLN A 252 5.57 19.22 9.14
CA GLN A 252 4.58 20.01 8.40
C GLN A 252 3.13 19.62 8.72
N LEU A 253 2.92 18.54 9.49
CA LEU A 253 1.58 18.08 9.84
C LEU A 253 0.84 19.08 10.73
N ALA A 254 -0.37 19.46 10.30
CA ALA A 254 -1.31 20.23 11.10
C ALA A 254 -2.27 19.35 11.94
N HIS A 255 -2.40 18.07 11.56
CA HIS A 255 -3.34 17.11 12.15
C HIS A 255 -2.62 15.89 12.72
N HIS A 256 -3.39 14.99 13.33
CA HIS A 256 -2.90 13.65 13.69
C HIS A 256 -2.31 12.97 12.44
N PRO A 257 -1.17 12.25 12.54
CA PRO A 257 -0.49 11.67 11.37
C PRO A 257 -1.35 10.66 10.59
N LYS A 258 -2.36 10.08 11.24
CA LYS A 258 -3.32 9.14 10.63
C LYS A 258 -4.74 9.70 10.50
N GLU A 259 -4.87 11.03 10.51
CA GLU A 259 -6.09 11.68 10.02
C GLU A 259 -6.34 11.24 8.56
N ILE A 260 -7.59 11.02 8.18
CA ILE A 260 -7.92 10.57 6.83
C ILE A 260 -7.97 11.78 5.89
N VAL A 261 -7.21 11.69 4.80
CA VAL A 261 -7.18 12.68 3.74
C VAL A 261 -7.46 12.02 2.40
N SER A 262 -7.94 12.79 1.43
CA SER A 262 -7.80 12.45 0.02
C SER A 262 -6.81 13.41 -0.63
N TYR A 263 -5.98 12.91 -1.53
CA TYR A 263 -5.09 13.74 -2.32
C TYR A 263 -5.19 13.44 -3.82
N VAL A 264 -4.85 14.46 -4.60
CA VAL A 264 -4.72 14.44 -6.06
C VAL A 264 -3.40 15.10 -6.43
N TRP A 265 -2.83 14.68 -7.55
CA TRP A 265 -1.59 15.24 -8.07
C TRP A 265 -1.54 15.12 -9.57
N GLU A 266 -0.76 16.00 -10.20
CA GLU A 266 -0.43 15.97 -11.62
C GLU A 266 1.06 16.34 -11.72
N ALA A 267 1.87 15.42 -12.24
CA ALA A 267 3.29 15.64 -12.40
C ALA A 267 3.56 16.58 -13.58
N ASP A 268 4.67 17.32 -13.53
CA ASP A 268 5.16 18.09 -14.67
C ASP A 268 6.30 17.35 -15.40
N ASP A 269 6.87 17.99 -16.43
CA ASP A 269 7.97 17.41 -17.22
C ASP A 269 9.30 17.30 -16.46
N GLN A 270 9.38 17.77 -15.21
CA GLN A 270 10.60 17.70 -14.41
C GLN A 270 10.60 16.44 -13.54
N THR A 271 11.78 15.85 -13.41
CA THR A 271 11.98 14.67 -12.57
C THR A 271 13.12 14.92 -11.55
N PRO A 272 12.96 15.86 -10.59
CA PRO A 272 13.99 16.18 -9.60
C PRO A 272 14.23 15.04 -8.63
N HIS A 273 15.46 14.52 -8.55
CA HIS A 273 15.76 13.32 -7.75
C HIS A 273 15.27 13.46 -6.30
N ASN A 274 14.63 12.41 -5.80
CA ASN A 274 14.01 12.29 -4.49
C ASN A 274 12.90 13.31 -4.16
N GLN A 275 12.40 14.09 -5.11
CA GLN A 275 11.35 15.10 -4.89
C GLN A 275 10.23 14.97 -5.91
N PHE A 276 8.99 15.34 -5.53
CA PHE A 276 7.90 15.49 -6.48
C PHE A 276 8.04 16.80 -7.25
N SER A 277 7.60 16.81 -8.51
CA SER A 277 7.47 18.03 -9.32
C SER A 277 6.15 18.00 -10.05
N GLY A 278 5.45 19.12 -10.04
CA GLY A 278 4.09 19.24 -10.50
C GLY A 278 3.19 19.93 -9.48
N THR A 279 1.89 19.68 -9.58
CA THR A 279 0.88 20.25 -8.69
C THR A 279 0.23 19.14 -7.87
N SER A 280 -0.19 19.46 -6.66
CA SER A 280 -0.93 18.54 -5.81
C SER A 280 -1.88 19.28 -4.88
N ALA A 281 -2.92 18.61 -4.43
CA ALA A 281 -3.83 19.10 -3.42
C ALA A 281 -4.21 17.97 -2.45
N GLN A 282 -4.42 18.32 -1.19
CA GLN A 282 -5.00 17.43 -0.18
C GLN A 282 -6.29 18.00 0.39
N PHE A 283 -7.16 17.10 0.82
CA PHE A 283 -8.44 17.40 1.47
C PHE A 283 -8.57 16.54 2.71
N VAL A 284 -8.56 17.17 3.89
CA VAL A 284 -8.84 16.48 5.14
C VAL A 284 -10.32 16.13 5.19
N HIS A 285 -10.65 14.84 5.39
CA HIS A 285 -12.03 14.35 5.28
C HIS A 285 -12.97 15.05 6.26
N ALA A 286 -12.56 15.22 7.52
CA ALA A 286 -13.36 15.91 8.54
C ALA A 286 -13.64 17.39 8.18
N GLU A 287 -12.70 18.07 7.51
CA GLU A 287 -12.87 19.45 7.08
C GLU A 287 -13.77 19.53 5.84
N LEU A 288 -13.58 18.61 4.89
CA LEU A 288 -14.40 18.52 3.69
C LEU A 288 -15.85 18.16 4.03
N GLU A 289 -16.09 17.24 4.96
CA GLU A 289 -17.42 16.91 5.46
C GLU A 289 -18.11 18.14 6.05
N ALA A 290 -17.41 18.91 6.89
CA ALA A 290 -17.95 20.11 7.51
C ALA A 290 -18.21 21.24 6.50
N ALA A 291 -17.37 21.37 5.47
CA ALA A 291 -17.54 22.36 4.41
C ALA A 291 -18.58 21.95 3.36
N GLY A 292 -18.80 20.65 3.17
CA GLY A 292 -19.59 20.05 2.09
C GLY A 292 -18.85 20.01 0.76
N GLU A 293 -18.24 21.13 0.36
CA GLU A 293 -17.40 21.22 -0.84
C GLU A 293 -16.22 22.18 -0.65
N ILE A 294 -15.11 21.87 -1.30
CA ILE A 294 -13.89 22.68 -1.35
C ILE A 294 -13.45 22.77 -2.82
N MET A 295 -13.18 23.99 -3.28
CA MET A 295 -12.72 24.26 -4.64
C MET A 295 -11.24 24.63 -4.60
N VAL A 296 -10.43 24.02 -5.45
CA VAL A 296 -9.01 24.34 -5.61
C VAL A 296 -8.62 24.31 -7.08
N GLU A 297 -7.52 24.95 -7.42
CA GLU A 297 -6.88 24.83 -8.73
C GLU A 297 -5.82 23.71 -8.64
N LEU A 298 -5.93 22.71 -9.51
CA LEU A 298 -4.86 21.73 -9.75
C LEU A 298 -4.15 22.17 -11.03
N GLY A 299 -3.03 22.87 -10.88
CA GLY A 299 -2.36 23.50 -12.02
C GLY A 299 -3.22 24.64 -12.60
N GLU A 300 -3.65 24.48 -13.85
CA GLU A 300 -4.60 25.40 -14.50
C GLU A 300 -6.04 24.87 -14.51
N THR A 301 -6.28 23.69 -13.92
CA THR A 301 -7.58 23.02 -13.93
C THR A 301 -8.31 23.20 -12.60
N PRO A 302 -9.45 23.91 -12.58
CA PRO A 302 -10.26 24.01 -11.38
C PRO A 302 -10.94 22.66 -11.09
N ILE A 303 -10.78 22.18 -9.86
CA ILE A 303 -11.40 20.96 -9.36
C ILE A 303 -12.26 21.25 -8.12
N ARG A 304 -13.26 20.40 -7.91
CA ARG A 304 -14.11 20.40 -6.73
C ARG A 304 -13.90 19.09 -5.97
N ALA A 305 -13.48 19.19 -4.72
CA ALA A 305 -13.69 18.12 -3.76
C ALA A 305 -15.05 18.31 -3.11
N ARG A 306 -15.88 17.26 -3.06
CA ARG A 306 -17.17 17.26 -2.37
C ARG A 306 -17.26 16.07 -1.42
N TRP A 307 -17.94 16.25 -0.30
CA TRP A 307 -18.32 15.14 0.56
C TRP A 307 -19.54 14.42 -0.01
N ASP A 308 -19.39 13.15 -0.35
CA ASP A 308 -20.50 12.30 -0.77
C ASP A 308 -21.22 11.71 0.44
N GLN A 309 -22.44 12.18 0.70
CA GLN A 309 -23.26 11.76 1.84
C GLN A 309 -23.72 10.29 1.74
N THR A 310 -23.73 9.69 0.54
CA THR A 310 -24.15 8.30 0.36
C THR A 310 -22.98 7.36 0.65
N LEU A 311 -21.81 7.66 0.11
CA LEU A 311 -20.61 6.86 0.25
C LEU A 311 -19.80 7.17 1.51
N ASP A 312 -20.10 8.29 2.19
CA ASP A 312 -19.41 8.79 3.37
C ASP A 312 -17.91 9.01 3.12
N THR A 313 -17.61 9.71 2.02
CA THR A 313 -16.24 9.86 1.52
C THR A 313 -16.07 11.08 0.62
N ALA A 314 -14.82 11.46 0.37
CA ALA A 314 -14.48 12.53 -0.56
C ALA A 314 -14.58 12.05 -2.03
N ILE A 315 -15.26 12.82 -2.88
CA ILE A 315 -15.20 12.68 -4.34
C ILE A 315 -14.59 13.94 -4.91
N ILE A 316 -13.55 13.78 -5.74
CA ILE A 316 -12.91 14.89 -6.45
C ILE A 316 -13.37 14.82 -7.90
N GLU A 317 -13.85 15.94 -8.41
CA GLU A 317 -14.39 16.05 -9.76
C GLU A 317 -13.96 17.35 -10.43
N THR A 318 -13.86 17.34 -11.75
CA THR A 318 -13.78 18.55 -12.57
C THR A 318 -15.10 19.33 -12.49
N LEU A 319 -15.12 20.58 -12.96
CA LEU A 319 -16.34 21.41 -12.90
C LEU A 319 -17.49 20.92 -13.79
N ASP A 320 -17.19 20.09 -14.79
CA ASP A 320 -18.16 19.38 -15.63
C ASP A 320 -18.60 18.02 -15.07
N GLY A 321 -18.07 17.61 -13.91
CA GLY A 321 -18.51 16.45 -13.15
C GLY A 321 -17.80 15.13 -13.52
N GLU A 322 -16.67 15.20 -14.23
CA GLU A 322 -15.81 14.04 -14.42
C GLU A 322 -15.03 13.76 -13.13
N VAL A 323 -15.07 12.50 -12.66
CA VAL A 323 -14.37 12.12 -11.43
C VAL A 323 -12.87 12.09 -11.71
N VAL A 324 -12.12 12.89 -10.95
CA VAL A 324 -10.66 12.91 -10.97
C VAL A 324 -10.15 11.76 -10.10
N PRO A 325 -9.27 10.88 -10.60
CA PRO A 325 -8.63 9.87 -9.78
C PRO A 325 -7.94 10.50 -8.56
N SER A 326 -8.26 10.00 -7.38
CA SER A 326 -7.69 10.46 -6.11
C SER A 326 -7.36 9.26 -5.24
N SER A 327 -6.48 9.44 -4.27
CA SER A 327 -6.17 8.42 -3.26
C SER A 327 -6.63 8.92 -1.90
N THR A 328 -7.37 8.10 -1.17
CA THR A 328 -7.44 8.22 0.30
C THR A 328 -6.08 7.89 0.89
N ALA A 329 -5.70 8.46 2.03
CA ALA A 329 -4.50 8.14 2.79
C ALA A 329 -4.58 8.64 4.23
N PHE A 330 -3.64 8.18 5.05
CA PHE A 330 -3.24 8.86 6.27
C PHE A 330 -2.50 10.15 5.97
N ALA A 331 -2.75 11.18 6.78
CA ALA A 331 -2.22 12.54 6.58
C ALA A 331 -0.69 12.62 6.48
N PHE A 332 0.06 11.72 7.14
CA PHE A 332 1.53 11.71 7.08
C PHE A 332 2.08 11.49 5.66
N VAL A 333 1.30 10.84 4.79
CA VAL A 333 1.70 10.50 3.41
C VAL A 333 1.89 11.76 2.59
N TYR A 334 0.98 12.73 2.70
CA TYR A 334 1.01 13.91 1.85
C TYR A 334 2.31 14.72 1.96
N PRO A 335 2.75 15.19 3.15
CA PRO A 335 4.03 15.92 3.24
C PRO A 335 5.23 15.04 2.89
N ALA A 336 5.17 13.72 3.10
CA ALA A 336 6.27 12.82 2.74
C ALA A 336 6.49 12.71 1.23
N PHE A 337 5.42 12.79 0.43
CA PHE A 337 5.47 12.64 -1.03
C PHE A 337 5.39 13.98 -1.78
N PHE A 338 4.76 15.00 -1.21
CA PHE A 338 4.49 16.28 -1.89
C PHE A 338 4.97 17.51 -1.11
N GLY A 339 5.53 17.33 0.08
CA GLY A 339 6.08 18.44 0.87
C GLY A 339 7.43 18.91 0.32
N GLU A 340 7.65 20.22 0.34
CA GLU A 340 8.95 20.85 0.06
C GLU A 340 9.86 20.77 1.30
N ASP A 341 11.18 20.66 1.11
CA ASP A 341 12.17 20.57 2.19
C ASP A 341 12.39 21.87 2.99
#